data_AF-A0A3E0KB53-F1
#
_entry.id   AF-A0A3E0KB53-F1
#
_cell.length_a   1.000
_cell.length_b   1.000
_cell.length_c   1.000
_cell.angle_alpha   90.00
_cell.angle_beta   90.00
_cell.angle_gamma   90.00
#
_symmetry.space_group_name_H-M   'P 1'
#
loop_
_entity.id
_entity.type
_entity.pdbx_description
1 polymer ?
#
loop_
_entity_poly.entity_id
_entity_poly.type
_entity_poly.pdbx_seq_one_letter_code
_entity_poly.pdbx_strand_id
1 'polypeptide(L)'
;MAIERRPLVLMQERKNLLQQQRDAWRDINTRLNNLRDRMAELSRTSLFEGRSAVSSAADVATASATRDAAEARYNIEVVQLAQSHRVASAKLEGAIGYTGSARLAVGDRDPVVIEIDADDTVHTIAEKINEADVAVTARVIDGRLVIQADETGEAHQLKFEGALWRELGITGDDGEILDTAQLQSAQDAVFKIEGLTIARSSNKIDDVI
;
A
#
# COMPACT_ATOMS: atom_id res chain seq x y z
N MET A 1 52.91 25.20 51.54
CA MET A 1 51.86 24.27 51.06
C MET A 1 50.44 24.85 51.01
N ALA A 2 49.86 25.43 52.08
CA ALA A 2 48.47 25.98 52.01
C ALA A 2 48.37 27.34 51.27
N ILE A 3 49.38 28.22 51.43
CA ILE A 3 49.42 29.55 50.80
C ILE A 3 49.68 29.45 49.28
N GLU A 4 50.51 28.49 48.85
CA GLU A 4 50.84 28.25 47.44
C GLU A 4 49.67 27.66 46.62
N ARG A 5 48.64 27.10 47.28
CA ARG A 5 47.44 26.55 46.63
C ARG A 5 46.31 27.58 46.47
N ARG A 6 46.40 28.74 47.11
CA ARG A 6 45.40 29.82 47.02
C ARG A 6 45.10 30.30 45.59
N PRO A 7 46.09 30.52 44.69
CA PRO A 7 45.78 30.88 43.30
C PRO A 7 45.07 29.76 42.54
N LEU A 8 45.37 28.49 42.83
CA LEU A 8 44.70 27.34 42.23
C LEU A 8 43.23 27.25 42.65
N VAL A 9 42.92 27.51 43.93
CA VAL A 9 41.53 27.55 44.43
C VAL A 9 40.75 28.66 43.74
N LEU A 10 41.30 29.87 43.65
CA LEU A 10 40.67 31.00 42.94
C LEU A 10 40.46 30.71 41.45
N MET A 11 41.41 30.06 40.79
CA MET A 11 41.27 29.62 39.40
C MET A 11 40.17 28.56 39.24
N GLN A 12 40.04 27.62 40.19
CA GLN A 12 39.01 26.60 40.18
C GLN A 12 37.61 27.20 40.42
N GLU A 13 37.48 28.16 41.34
CA GLU A 13 36.25 28.94 41.54
C GLU A 13 35.86 29.71 40.28
N ARG A 14 36.84 30.39 39.65
CA ARG A 14 36.62 31.11 38.38
C ARG A 14 36.20 30.16 37.25
N LYS A 15 36.81 28.97 37.18
CA LYS A 15 36.43 27.92 36.22
C LYS A 15 35.00 27.45 36.46
N ASN A 16 34.61 27.18 37.71
CA ASN A 16 33.25 26.77 38.06
C ASN A 16 32.23 27.85 37.69
N LEU A 17 32.52 29.13 37.97
CA LEU A 17 31.66 30.26 37.60
C LEU A 17 31.48 30.35 36.07
N LEU A 18 32.57 30.27 35.31
CA LEU A 18 32.51 30.28 33.84
C LEU A 18 31.76 29.07 33.28
N GLN A 19 31.87 27.89 33.91
CA GLN A 19 31.09 26.70 33.55
C GLN A 19 29.60 26.92 33.79
N GLN A 20 29.19 27.44 34.95
CA GLN A 20 27.80 27.76 35.25
C GLN A 20 27.23 28.79 34.26
N GLN A 21 27.99 29.84 33.96
CA GLN A 21 27.58 30.84 32.96
C GLN A 21 27.41 30.21 31.58
N ARG A 22 28.36 29.39 31.13
CA ARG A 22 28.27 28.68 29.85
C ARG A 22 27.04 27.78 29.80
N ASP A 23 26.77 27.04 30.86
CA ASP A 23 25.65 26.10 30.91
C ASP A 23 24.30 26.86 30.94
N ALA A 24 24.22 28.00 31.63
CA ALA A 24 23.07 28.90 31.55
C ALA A 24 22.85 29.45 30.13
N TRP A 25 23.91 29.87 29.43
CA TRP A 25 23.82 30.31 28.03
C TRP A 25 23.39 29.18 27.08
N ARG A 26 23.85 27.94 27.32
CA ARG A 26 23.41 26.76 26.58
C ARG A 26 21.93 26.45 26.80
N ASP A 27 21.43 26.57 28.02
CA ASP A 27 20.02 26.39 28.33
C ASP A 27 19.16 27.44 27.62
N ILE A 28 19.54 28.72 27.70
CA ILE A 28 18.87 29.82 26.99
C ILE A 28 18.85 29.55 25.47
N ASN A 29 19.99 29.20 24.88
CA ASN A 29 20.08 28.91 23.45
C ASN A 29 19.18 27.73 23.06
N THR A 30 19.14 26.67 23.87
CA THR A 30 18.27 25.51 23.64
C THR A 30 16.80 25.90 23.69
N ARG A 31 16.38 26.69 24.68
CA ARG A 31 15.01 27.18 24.81
C ARG A 31 14.61 28.10 23.66
N LEU A 32 15.50 28.99 23.23
CA LEU A 32 15.27 29.88 22.09
C LEU A 32 15.17 29.13 20.77
N ASN A 33 16.02 28.10 20.56
CA ASN A 33 15.90 27.24 19.39
C ASN A 33 14.57 26.48 19.38
N ASN A 34 14.17 25.89 20.51
CA ASN A 34 12.87 25.23 20.63
C ASN A 34 11.69 26.18 20.37
N LEU A 35 11.76 27.43 20.86
CA LEU A 35 10.74 28.44 20.59
C LEU A 35 10.72 28.83 19.11
N ARG A 36 11.89 29.08 18.51
CA ARG A 36 12.03 29.40 17.09
C ARG A 36 11.44 28.31 16.21
N ASP A 37 11.71 27.05 16.52
CA ASP A 37 11.24 25.92 15.72
C ASP A 37 9.71 25.78 15.80
N ARG A 38 9.11 25.98 16.99
CA ARG A 38 7.64 26.03 17.15
C ARG A 38 7.00 27.22 16.44
N MET A 39 7.63 28.39 16.50
CA MET A 39 7.15 29.58 15.79
C MET A 39 7.27 29.42 14.27
N ALA A 40 8.32 28.75 13.79
CA ALA A 40 8.48 28.42 12.38
C ALA A 40 7.35 27.49 11.90
N GLU A 41 6.95 26.50 12.72
CA GLU A 41 5.80 25.66 12.43
C GLU A 41 4.50 26.47 12.36
N LEU A 42 4.21 27.30 13.37
CA LEU A 42 3.03 28.18 13.39
C LEU A 42 3.01 29.23 12.28
N SER A 43 4.16 29.60 11.73
CA SER A 43 4.24 30.55 10.62
C SER A 43 3.85 29.95 9.27
N ARG A 44 3.63 28.63 9.18
CA ARG A 44 3.22 27.96 7.95
C ARG A 44 1.75 28.25 7.64
N THR A 45 1.49 29.00 6.57
CA THR A 45 0.14 29.34 6.08
C THR A 45 -0.73 28.09 5.86
N SER A 46 -0.14 26.97 5.45
CA SER A 46 -0.83 25.70 5.23
C SER A 46 -1.55 25.15 6.48
N LEU A 47 -1.14 25.55 7.69
CA LEU A 47 -1.84 25.18 8.92
C LEU A 47 -3.22 25.84 9.03
N PHE A 48 -3.39 27.02 8.44
CA PHE A 48 -4.62 27.81 8.49
C PHE A 48 -5.50 27.62 7.25
N GLU A 49 -4.94 27.04 6.19
CA GLU A 49 -5.65 26.67 4.95
C GLU A 49 -6.14 25.21 4.97
N GLY A 50 -5.95 24.50 6.09
CA GLY A 50 -6.42 23.13 6.25
C GLY A 50 -7.92 23.04 6.04
N ARG A 51 -8.35 22.13 5.15
CA ARG A 51 -9.75 21.79 4.94
C ARG A 51 -10.08 20.49 5.67
N SER A 52 -11.33 20.36 6.11
CA SER A 52 -11.86 19.11 6.63
C SER A 52 -13.04 18.66 5.78
N ALA A 53 -13.19 17.34 5.66
CA ALA A 53 -14.36 16.73 5.04
C ALA A 53 -15.06 15.87 6.10
N VAL A 54 -16.39 15.93 6.10
CA VAL A 54 -17.23 15.14 7.02
C VAL A 54 -18.22 14.36 6.18
N SER A 55 -18.23 13.04 6.38
CA SER A 55 -19.22 12.15 5.79
C SER A 55 -20.39 11.95 6.75
N SER A 56 -21.61 11.98 6.22
CA SER A 56 -22.81 11.62 6.99
C SER A 56 -22.90 10.11 7.27
N ALA A 57 -22.15 9.29 6.55
CA ALA A 57 -22.12 7.83 6.68
C ALA A 57 -20.67 7.32 6.60
N ALA A 58 -19.90 7.56 7.67
CA ALA A 58 -18.47 7.23 7.73
C ALA A 58 -18.18 5.73 7.57
N ASP A 59 -19.12 4.85 7.90
CA ASP A 59 -18.99 3.40 7.70
C ASP A 59 -19.10 2.97 6.23
N VAL A 60 -19.68 3.82 5.37
CA VAL A 60 -19.83 3.55 3.93
C VAL A 60 -18.73 4.24 3.14
N ALA A 61 -18.48 5.52 3.42
CA ALA A 61 -17.44 6.29 2.74
C ALA A 61 -16.87 7.34 3.69
N THR A 62 -15.55 7.46 3.68
CA THR A 62 -14.82 8.56 4.32
C THR A 62 -14.23 9.46 3.25
N ALA A 63 -13.99 10.73 3.60
CA ALA A 63 -13.42 11.71 2.70
C ALA A 63 -12.34 12.50 3.43
N SER A 64 -11.31 12.89 2.69
CA SER A 64 -10.28 13.82 3.13
C SER A 64 -10.18 14.95 2.13
N ALA A 65 -10.00 16.18 2.62
CA ALA A 65 -9.86 17.37 1.77
C ALA A 65 -8.42 17.88 1.81
N THR A 66 -7.89 18.26 0.65
CA THR A 66 -6.63 19.02 0.55
C THR A 66 -6.92 20.50 0.84
N ARG A 67 -5.87 21.30 1.08
CA ARG A 67 -6.00 22.75 1.33
C ARG A 67 -6.64 23.51 0.15
N ASP A 68 -6.46 22.98 -1.05
CA ASP A 68 -6.93 23.58 -2.31
C ASP A 68 -8.40 23.20 -2.62
N ALA A 69 -9.01 22.34 -1.79
CA ALA A 69 -10.39 21.91 -1.96
C ALA A 69 -11.37 23.08 -1.75
N ALA A 70 -12.34 23.21 -2.66
CA ALA A 70 -13.42 24.17 -2.54
C ALA A 70 -14.39 23.78 -1.41
N GLU A 71 -14.94 24.79 -0.72
CA GLU A 71 -16.01 24.56 0.24
C GLU A 71 -17.31 24.20 -0.48
N ALA A 72 -17.70 22.93 -0.39
CA ALA A 72 -18.91 22.42 -1.00
C ALA A 72 -19.48 21.25 -0.21
N ARG A 73 -20.77 20.98 -0.45
CA ARG A 73 -21.43 19.76 -0.02
C ARG A 73 -21.64 18.90 -1.26
N TYR A 74 -21.24 17.63 -1.18
CA TYR A 74 -21.42 16.65 -2.23
C TYR A 74 -22.39 15.57 -1.78
N ASN A 75 -23.35 15.23 -2.64
CA ASN A 75 -24.19 14.05 -2.48
C ASN A 75 -23.54 12.86 -3.18
N ILE A 76 -23.16 11.85 -2.41
CA ILE A 76 -22.43 10.67 -2.88
C ILE A 76 -23.27 9.42 -2.63
N GLU A 77 -23.49 8.62 -3.68
CA GLU A 77 -24.17 7.33 -3.62
C GLU A 77 -23.19 6.23 -4.05
N VAL A 78 -22.86 5.29 -3.16
CA VAL A 78 -22.02 4.13 -3.50
C VAL A 78 -22.92 3.01 -4.02
N VAL A 79 -22.70 2.57 -5.25
CA VAL A 79 -23.49 1.52 -5.91
C VAL A 79 -22.78 0.18 -5.83
N GLN A 80 -21.47 0.18 -6.07
CA GLN A 80 -20.63 -1.02 -6.10
C GLN A 80 -19.20 -0.67 -5.66
N LEU A 81 -18.55 -1.58 -4.94
CA LEU A 81 -17.13 -1.46 -4.57
C LEU A 81 -16.24 -2.12 -5.61
N ALA A 82 -15.04 -1.60 -5.81
CA ALA A 82 -14.04 -2.28 -6.60
C ALA A 82 -13.59 -3.57 -5.92
N GLN A 83 -13.37 -4.62 -6.70
CA GLN A 83 -12.88 -5.93 -6.24
C GLN A 83 -11.71 -6.38 -7.10
N SER A 84 -10.74 -7.04 -6.46
CA SER A 84 -9.61 -7.67 -7.16
C SER A 84 -10.01 -9.02 -7.71
N HIS A 85 -9.47 -9.38 -8.87
CA HIS A 85 -9.69 -10.69 -9.45
C HIS A 85 -8.96 -11.76 -8.62
N ARG A 86 -9.66 -12.84 -8.27
CA ARG A 86 -9.10 -13.99 -7.57
C ARG A 86 -9.55 -15.29 -8.20
N VAL A 87 -8.57 -16.15 -8.49
CA VAL A 87 -8.81 -17.50 -9.00
C VAL A 87 -8.13 -18.53 -8.11
N ALA A 88 -8.66 -19.75 -8.12
CA ALA A 88 -8.07 -20.89 -7.47
C ALA A 88 -8.02 -22.10 -8.41
N SER A 89 -6.91 -22.81 -8.33
CA SER A 89 -6.75 -24.11 -8.96
C SER A 89 -7.61 -25.20 -8.31
N ALA A 90 -7.72 -26.32 -9.01
CA ALA A 90 -8.13 -27.59 -8.43
C ALA A 90 -7.17 -28.00 -7.29
N LYS A 91 -7.67 -28.83 -6.37
CA LYS A 91 -6.83 -29.36 -5.29
C LYS A 91 -5.83 -30.34 -5.87
N LEU A 92 -4.56 -30.14 -5.56
CA LEU A 92 -3.48 -31.02 -5.97
C LEU A 92 -2.66 -31.45 -4.74
N GLU A 93 -2.27 -32.72 -4.71
CA GLU A 93 -1.34 -33.25 -3.72
C GLU A 93 -0.06 -33.72 -4.40
N GLY A 94 1.08 -33.19 -3.95
CA GLY A 94 2.39 -33.54 -4.49
C GLY A 94 2.80 -32.72 -5.72
N ALA A 95 3.66 -33.31 -6.54
CA ALA A 95 4.20 -32.66 -7.73
C ALA A 95 3.18 -32.64 -8.88
N ILE A 96 3.21 -31.59 -9.70
CA ILE A 96 2.32 -31.44 -10.84
C ILE A 96 2.60 -32.43 -11.98
N GLY A 97 3.84 -32.95 -12.07
CA GLY A 97 4.24 -33.85 -13.15
C GLY A 97 4.24 -33.22 -14.55
N TYR A 98 4.21 -31.90 -14.64
CA TYR A 98 4.25 -31.12 -15.87
C TYR A 98 5.59 -30.39 -16.00
N THR A 99 6.14 -30.33 -17.22
CA THR A 99 7.34 -29.53 -17.52
C THR A 99 7.05 -28.64 -18.72
N GLY A 100 7.41 -27.37 -18.61
CA GLY A 100 7.23 -26.39 -19.66
C GLY A 100 7.08 -25.00 -19.08
N SER A 101 6.47 -24.11 -19.84
CA SER A 101 6.23 -22.74 -19.40
C SER A 101 4.76 -22.38 -19.45
N ALA A 102 4.39 -21.42 -18.62
CA ALA A 102 3.06 -20.82 -18.56
C ALA A 102 3.20 -19.31 -18.55
N ARG A 103 2.22 -18.58 -19.07
CA ARG A 103 2.20 -17.12 -19.01
C ARG A 103 1.04 -16.63 -18.17
N LEU A 104 1.32 -15.59 -17.40
CA LEU A 104 0.35 -14.87 -16.58
C LEU A 104 0.44 -13.39 -16.91
N ALA A 105 -0.71 -12.76 -17.11
CA ALA A 105 -0.81 -11.31 -17.29
C ALA A 105 -1.92 -10.73 -16.40
N VAL A 106 -1.81 -9.45 -16.09
CA VAL A 106 -2.81 -8.68 -15.35
C VAL A 106 -3.26 -7.51 -16.22
N GLY A 107 -4.54 -7.50 -16.60
CA GLY A 107 -5.07 -6.48 -17.48
C GLY A 107 -4.40 -6.46 -18.85
N ASP A 108 -3.90 -5.30 -19.23
CA ASP A 108 -3.19 -5.07 -20.49
C ASP A 108 -1.66 -5.05 -20.34
N ARG A 109 -1.14 -5.51 -19.20
CA ARG A 109 0.31 -5.67 -19.00
C ARG A 109 0.84 -6.83 -19.85
N ASP A 110 2.12 -6.74 -20.22
CA ASP A 110 2.79 -7.81 -20.96
C ASP A 110 2.78 -9.12 -20.15
N PRO A 111 2.49 -10.28 -20.78
CA PRO A 111 2.51 -11.56 -20.08
C PRO A 111 3.91 -11.94 -19.59
N VAL A 112 3.99 -12.35 -18.33
CA VAL A 112 5.22 -12.85 -17.71
C VAL A 112 5.26 -14.37 -17.83
N VAL A 113 6.42 -14.89 -18.25
CA VAL A 113 6.66 -16.32 -18.39
C VAL A 113 7.08 -16.91 -17.04
N ILE A 114 6.46 -18.01 -16.66
CA ILE A 114 6.77 -18.81 -15.47
C ILE A 114 7.25 -20.17 -15.96
N GLU A 115 8.50 -20.50 -15.65
CA GLU A 115 9.11 -21.78 -16.00
C GLU A 115 8.81 -22.83 -14.94
N ILE A 116 8.44 -24.03 -15.39
CA ILE A 116 7.89 -25.09 -14.55
C ILE A 116 8.57 -26.41 -14.81
N ASP A 117 8.93 -27.06 -13.71
CA ASP A 117 9.64 -28.33 -13.65
C ASP A 117 8.71 -29.45 -13.18
N ALA A 118 9.00 -30.70 -13.55
CA ALA A 118 8.13 -31.84 -13.25
C ALA A 118 7.92 -32.08 -11.73
N ASP A 119 8.91 -31.69 -10.92
CA ASP A 119 8.94 -31.80 -9.47
C ASP A 119 8.30 -30.60 -8.74
N ASP A 120 7.89 -29.57 -9.48
CA ASP A 120 7.19 -28.43 -8.89
C ASP A 120 5.89 -28.85 -8.22
N THR A 121 5.56 -28.17 -7.13
CA THR A 121 4.31 -28.30 -6.39
C THR A 121 3.53 -27.00 -6.49
N VAL A 122 2.26 -26.99 -6.07
CA VAL A 122 1.49 -25.74 -5.94
C VAL A 122 2.19 -24.70 -5.04
N HIS A 123 3.05 -25.14 -4.12
CA HIS A 123 3.84 -24.25 -3.27
C HIS A 123 4.98 -23.58 -4.04
N THR A 124 5.79 -24.37 -4.75
CA THR A 124 6.92 -23.81 -5.53
C THR A 124 6.41 -22.96 -6.71
N ILE A 125 5.27 -23.31 -7.30
CA ILE A 125 4.62 -22.46 -8.32
C ILE A 125 4.16 -21.13 -7.72
N ALA A 126 3.58 -21.14 -6.51
CA ALA A 126 3.20 -19.89 -5.84
C ALA A 126 4.43 -18.99 -5.58
N GLU A 127 5.55 -19.58 -5.16
CA GLU A 127 6.83 -18.86 -4.98
C GLU A 127 7.32 -18.28 -6.30
N LYS A 128 7.40 -19.09 -7.37
CA LYS A 128 7.81 -18.65 -8.72
C LYS A 128 6.94 -17.51 -9.24
N ILE A 129 5.62 -17.54 -9.01
CA ILE A 129 4.71 -16.44 -9.40
C ILE A 129 5.02 -15.16 -8.62
N ASN A 130 5.21 -15.26 -7.30
CA ASN A 130 5.53 -14.11 -6.46
C ASN A 130 6.91 -13.52 -6.78
N GLU A 131 7.87 -14.34 -7.20
CA GLU A 131 9.20 -13.89 -7.65
C GLU A 131 9.17 -13.25 -9.05
N ALA A 132 8.18 -13.59 -9.88
CA ALA A 132 8.05 -13.09 -11.25
C ALA A 132 7.52 -11.65 -11.37
N ASP A 133 7.14 -11.00 -10.26
CA ASP A 133 6.68 -9.60 -10.18
C ASP A 133 5.57 -9.23 -11.19
N VAL A 134 4.57 -10.11 -11.32
CA VAL A 134 3.45 -9.96 -12.27
C VAL A 134 2.25 -9.20 -11.68
N ALA A 135 2.45 -8.39 -10.61
CA ALA A 135 1.39 -7.66 -9.89
C ALA A 135 0.22 -8.54 -9.42
N VAL A 136 0.57 -9.74 -8.97
CA VAL A 136 -0.33 -10.67 -8.29
C VAL A 136 0.33 -11.18 -7.02
N THR A 137 -0.51 -11.57 -6.07
CA THR A 137 -0.11 -12.35 -4.90
C THR A 137 -0.61 -13.78 -5.07
N ALA A 138 0.31 -14.74 -5.08
CA ALA A 138 0.02 -16.18 -5.09
C ALA A 138 0.18 -16.79 -3.69
N ARG A 139 -0.76 -17.66 -3.31
CA ARG A 139 -0.79 -18.37 -2.02
C ARG A 139 -1.29 -19.78 -2.17
N VAL A 140 -0.97 -20.65 -1.22
CA VAL A 140 -1.53 -22.01 -1.15
C VAL A 140 -2.51 -22.12 0.00
N ILE A 141 -3.73 -22.60 -0.28
CA ILE A 141 -4.79 -22.84 0.71
C ILE A 141 -5.37 -24.23 0.45
N ASP A 142 -5.27 -25.14 1.43
CA ASP A 142 -5.76 -26.54 1.33
C ASP A 142 -5.33 -27.28 0.05
N GLY A 143 -4.05 -27.16 -0.33
CA GLY A 143 -3.51 -27.80 -1.55
C GLY A 143 -3.97 -27.16 -2.86
N ARG A 144 -4.56 -25.96 -2.81
CA ARG A 144 -4.91 -25.16 -3.99
C ARG A 144 -4.01 -23.95 -4.09
N LEU A 145 -3.46 -23.72 -5.27
CA LEU A 145 -2.88 -22.44 -5.66
C LEU A 145 -4.02 -21.41 -5.83
N VAL A 146 -3.93 -20.31 -5.09
CA VAL A 146 -4.83 -19.15 -5.16
C VAL A 146 -4.01 -17.97 -5.65
N ILE A 147 -4.45 -17.35 -6.75
CA ILE A 147 -3.79 -16.20 -7.37
C ILE A 147 -4.76 -15.03 -7.27
N GLN A 148 -4.28 -13.90 -6.76
CA GLN A 148 -5.06 -12.68 -6.62
C GLN A 148 -4.32 -11.51 -7.26
N ALA A 149 -5.01 -10.70 -8.06
CA ALA A 149 -4.47 -9.41 -8.50
C ALA A 149 -4.21 -8.50 -7.29
N ASP A 150 -3.10 -7.76 -7.32
CA ASP A 150 -2.75 -6.83 -6.23
C ASP A 150 -3.65 -5.59 -6.22
N GLU A 151 -4.15 -5.21 -7.39
CA GLU A 151 -5.03 -4.07 -7.61
C GLU A 151 -6.48 -4.55 -7.87
N THR A 152 -7.45 -3.70 -7.49
CA THR A 152 -8.88 -3.93 -7.77
C THR A 152 -9.27 -3.35 -9.12
N GLY A 153 -10.44 -3.72 -9.65
CA GLY A 153 -10.98 -3.13 -10.88
C GLY A 153 -10.89 -4.07 -12.07
N GLU A 154 -11.80 -3.88 -13.03
CA GLU A 154 -11.89 -4.68 -14.27
C GLU A 154 -10.60 -4.62 -15.09
N ALA A 155 -9.90 -3.48 -15.03
CA ALA A 155 -8.60 -3.28 -15.67
C ALA A 155 -7.49 -4.22 -15.15
N HIS A 156 -7.68 -4.89 -14.01
CA HIS A 156 -6.70 -5.78 -13.39
C HIS A 156 -7.14 -7.25 -13.43
N GLN A 157 -7.92 -7.62 -14.45
CA GLN A 157 -8.33 -8.99 -14.68
C GLN A 157 -7.11 -9.88 -15.01
N LEU A 158 -6.97 -11.00 -14.30
CA LEU A 158 -5.98 -12.04 -14.60
C LEU A 158 -6.26 -12.69 -15.97
N LYS A 159 -5.20 -12.90 -16.76
CA LYS A 159 -5.21 -13.64 -18.02
C LYS A 159 -4.15 -14.74 -17.96
N PHE A 160 -4.54 -15.94 -18.36
CA PHE A 160 -3.74 -17.15 -18.23
C PHE A 160 -3.50 -17.78 -19.60
N GLU A 161 -2.24 -17.99 -19.99
CA GLU A 161 -1.89 -18.67 -21.24
C GLU A 161 -0.96 -19.86 -20.98
N GLY A 162 -1.17 -20.96 -21.72
CA GLY A 162 -0.37 -22.18 -21.62
C GLY A 162 -1.10 -23.35 -20.98
N ALA A 163 -0.59 -24.56 -21.22
CA ALA A 163 -1.25 -25.81 -20.86
C ALA A 163 -1.30 -26.05 -19.34
N LEU A 164 -0.35 -25.51 -18.57
CA LEU A 164 -0.34 -25.62 -17.10
C LEU A 164 -1.68 -25.22 -16.49
N TRP A 165 -2.23 -24.08 -16.89
CA TRP A 165 -3.42 -23.53 -16.25
C TRP A 165 -4.64 -24.42 -16.44
N ARG A 166 -4.68 -25.18 -17.53
CA ARG A 166 -5.68 -26.22 -17.77
C ARG A 166 -5.45 -27.44 -16.87
N GLU A 167 -4.21 -27.90 -16.75
CA GLU A 167 -3.84 -29.00 -15.84
C GLU A 167 -4.15 -28.67 -14.37
N LEU A 168 -3.96 -27.41 -13.98
CA LEU A 168 -4.34 -26.89 -12.67
C LEU A 168 -5.85 -26.63 -12.52
N GLY A 169 -6.65 -26.83 -13.57
CA GLY A 169 -8.09 -26.60 -13.56
C GLY A 169 -8.51 -25.15 -13.38
N ILE A 170 -7.65 -24.19 -13.79
CA ILE A 170 -7.94 -22.75 -13.79
C ILE A 170 -8.63 -22.35 -15.10
N THR A 171 -8.15 -22.86 -16.24
CA THR A 171 -8.67 -22.53 -17.57
C THR A 171 -9.31 -23.71 -18.29
N GLY A 172 -10.26 -23.43 -19.18
CA GLY A 172 -10.88 -24.40 -20.07
C GLY A 172 -10.04 -24.75 -21.31
N ASP A 173 -10.60 -25.55 -22.21
CA ASP A 173 -9.99 -25.86 -23.51
C ASP A 173 -9.90 -24.64 -24.42
N ASP A 174 -10.81 -23.67 -24.22
CA ASP A 174 -10.88 -22.37 -24.89
C ASP A 174 -9.89 -21.33 -24.33
N GLY A 175 -9.23 -21.62 -23.20
CA GLY A 175 -8.29 -20.70 -22.55
C GLY A 175 -8.97 -19.69 -21.63
N GLU A 176 -10.30 -19.72 -21.50
CA GLU A 176 -11.04 -18.87 -20.58
C GLU A 176 -10.97 -19.43 -19.15
N ILE A 177 -11.10 -18.55 -18.15
CA ILE A 177 -11.13 -18.96 -16.74
C ILE A 177 -12.43 -19.71 -16.47
N LEU A 178 -12.34 -20.88 -15.83
CA LEU A 178 -13.51 -21.66 -15.46
C LEU A 178 -14.29 -20.99 -14.33
N ASP A 179 -15.63 -21.01 -14.40
CA ASP A 179 -16.50 -20.53 -13.32
C ASP A 179 -16.20 -21.21 -11.98
N THR A 180 -15.78 -22.48 -12.00
CA THR A 180 -15.39 -23.24 -10.81
C THR A 180 -14.06 -22.80 -10.20
N ALA A 181 -13.20 -22.15 -10.99
CA ALA A 181 -11.92 -21.61 -10.57
C ALA A 181 -12.03 -20.15 -10.11
N GLN A 182 -13.03 -19.41 -10.58
CA GLN A 182 -13.23 -18.02 -10.22
C GLN A 182 -13.81 -17.87 -8.81
N LEU A 183 -13.01 -17.33 -7.89
CA LEU A 183 -13.44 -17.05 -6.51
C LEU A 183 -14.05 -15.66 -6.36
N GLN A 184 -13.54 -14.70 -7.13
CA GLN A 184 -13.98 -13.30 -7.10
C GLN A 184 -13.65 -12.65 -8.43
N SER A 185 -14.63 -12.06 -9.11
CA SER A 185 -14.42 -11.32 -10.36
C SER A 185 -13.70 -10.00 -10.13
N ALA A 186 -12.94 -9.55 -11.12
CA ALA A 186 -12.51 -8.17 -11.22
C ALA A 186 -13.75 -7.29 -11.38
N GLN A 187 -13.89 -6.22 -10.59
CA GLN A 187 -15.00 -5.28 -10.79
C GLN A 187 -14.58 -3.88 -10.36
N ASP A 188 -15.09 -2.86 -11.06
CA ASP A 188 -14.84 -1.46 -10.73
C ASP A 188 -15.75 -0.97 -9.59
N ALA A 189 -15.27 0.03 -8.87
CA ALA A 189 -16.09 0.84 -7.98
C ALA A 189 -17.01 1.71 -8.83
N VAL A 190 -18.31 1.65 -8.56
CA VAL A 190 -19.32 2.47 -9.21
C VAL A 190 -20.01 3.30 -8.14
N PHE A 191 -20.00 4.61 -8.33
CA PHE A 191 -20.63 5.56 -7.43
C PHE A 191 -21.21 6.73 -8.21
N LYS A 192 -22.10 7.49 -7.57
CA LYS A 192 -22.65 8.72 -8.13
C LYS A 192 -22.26 9.91 -7.29
N ILE A 193 -21.89 11.01 -7.95
CA ILE A 193 -21.71 12.32 -7.32
C ILE A 193 -22.67 13.28 -7.98
N GLU A 194 -23.56 13.91 -7.20
CA GLU A 194 -24.61 14.80 -7.73
C GLU A 194 -25.46 14.15 -8.84
N GLY A 195 -25.64 12.82 -8.78
CA GLY A 195 -26.37 12.04 -9.77
C GLY A 195 -25.55 11.61 -11.00
N LEU A 196 -24.29 12.04 -11.14
CA LEU A 196 -23.40 11.60 -12.21
C LEU A 196 -22.72 10.28 -11.84
N THR A 197 -22.95 9.23 -12.64
CA THR A 197 -22.32 7.92 -12.45
C THR A 197 -20.85 7.95 -12.88
N ILE A 198 -19.98 7.47 -12.00
CA ILE A 198 -18.53 7.41 -12.19
C ILE A 198 -18.06 6.00 -11.82
N ALA A 199 -17.14 5.47 -12.64
CA ALA A 199 -16.49 4.18 -12.43
C ALA A 199 -14.98 4.38 -12.23
N ARG A 200 -14.40 3.62 -11.29
CA ARG A 200 -12.96 3.64 -10.98
C ARG A 200 -12.48 2.24 -10.60
N SER A 201 -11.24 1.92 -10.95
CA SER A 201 -10.63 0.64 -10.60
C SER A 201 -10.37 0.48 -9.10
N SER A 202 -10.25 1.56 -8.34
CA SER A 202 -9.94 1.55 -6.91
C SER A 202 -11.12 1.97 -6.02
N ASN A 203 -11.11 1.55 -4.75
CA ASN A 203 -12.00 2.11 -3.71
C ASN A 203 -11.43 3.38 -3.06
N LYS A 204 -10.19 3.76 -3.39
CA LYS A 204 -9.57 5.03 -3.00
C LYS A 204 -9.56 5.95 -4.21
N ILE A 205 -10.35 7.01 -4.14
CA ILE A 205 -10.58 7.95 -5.25
C ILE A 205 -10.00 9.31 -4.90
N ASP A 206 -9.13 9.84 -5.77
CA ASP A 206 -8.46 11.14 -5.58
C ASP A 206 -8.47 12.04 -6.83
N ASP A 207 -9.16 11.63 -7.90
CA ASP A 207 -9.11 12.29 -9.22
C ASP A 207 -10.46 12.88 -9.68
N VAL A 208 -11.48 12.87 -8.82
CA VAL A 208 -12.86 13.20 -9.22
C VAL A 208 -13.34 14.56 -8.69
N ILE A 209 -12.85 14.99 -7.52
CA ILE A 209 -13.26 16.24 -6.85
C ILE A 209 -12.02 16.99 -6.36
#